data_AF-A0AAV0JKC1-F1
#
_entry.id   AF-A0AAV0JKC1-F1
#
_cell.length_a   1.000
_cell.length_b   1.000
_cell.length_c   1.000
_cell.angle_alpha   90.00
_cell.angle_beta   90.00
_cell.angle_gamma   90.00
#
_symmetry.space_group_name_H-M   'P 1'
#
loop_
_entity.id
_entity.type
_entity.pdbx_description
1 polymer ?
#
loop_
_entity_poly.entity_id
_entity_poly.type
_entity_poly.pdbx_seq_one_letter_code
_entity_poly.pdbx_strand_id
1 'polypeptide(L)'
;MASSSTPSVRDHASGRLKRAASTLAEDTQSLVSEIKKAFTMVKNIAVDLEREKESTKVKELETLAVQLSESCDNCIRHASAIHTVGNEYQPTSEFTDFKKLLDEQFMKLKAMPSQNDRLIRQFQEAVWNVHHKGQPMPGEEEEDIVMTSTQSNLLNVKCPLSGKMITDLAEPVRRCCTVLSFVGHPFQSKVFAITIFLLCSMDCKHIYEKEAVIAYLPQNGNKKQCCIAGCPKFLQAHRLVCDPFLLTEIDELRSMNQQTEQAQNVEDFTGLDDED
;
A
#
# COMPACT_ATOMS: atom_id res chain seq x y z
N MET A 1 -5.40 -22.77 52.35
CA MET A 1 -6.40 -22.08 51.50
C MET A 1 -5.88 -22.14 50.08
N ALA A 2 -6.55 -22.90 49.21
CA ALA A 2 -6.11 -23.13 47.84
C ALA A 2 -6.75 -22.07 46.91
N SER A 3 -5.91 -21.30 46.22
CA SER A 3 -6.35 -20.28 45.26
C SER A 3 -6.76 -20.92 43.94
N SER A 4 -8.05 -21.21 43.80
CA SER A 4 -8.67 -21.65 42.55
C SER A 4 -8.74 -20.47 41.56
N SER A 5 -7.72 -20.32 40.71
CA SER A 5 -7.78 -19.40 39.58
C SER A 5 -8.69 -19.99 38.51
N THR A 6 -9.86 -19.40 38.29
CA THR A 6 -10.85 -19.82 37.29
C THR A 6 -10.31 -19.69 35.86
N PRO A 7 -10.36 -20.76 35.02
CA PRO A 7 -9.88 -20.74 33.63
C PRO A 7 -10.52 -19.65 32.76
N SER A 8 -11.80 -19.35 33.02
CA SER A 8 -12.62 -18.39 32.25
C SER A 8 -12.09 -16.95 32.26
N VAL A 9 -11.38 -16.52 33.31
CA VAL A 9 -10.88 -15.14 33.43
C VAL A 9 -9.60 -14.94 32.63
N ARG A 10 -8.73 -15.96 32.58
CA ARG A 10 -7.46 -15.92 31.82
C ARG A 10 -7.72 -15.91 30.32
N ASP A 11 -8.70 -16.70 29.88
CA ASP A 11 -9.13 -16.77 28.48
C ASP A 11 -9.75 -15.44 28.01
N HIS A 12 -10.53 -14.81 28.89
CA HIS A 12 -11.11 -13.49 28.62
C HIS A 12 -10.04 -12.38 28.52
N ALA A 13 -8.99 -12.42 29.34
CA ALA A 13 -7.89 -11.46 29.27
C ALA A 13 -7.05 -11.60 27.99
N SER A 14 -6.70 -12.84 27.61
CA SER A 14 -6.01 -13.13 26.34
C SER A 14 -6.85 -12.70 25.13
N GLY A 15 -8.15 -13.01 25.13
CA GLY A 15 -9.07 -12.56 24.06
C GLY A 15 -9.27 -11.04 23.96
N ARG A 16 -9.03 -10.28 25.04
CA ARG A 16 -9.03 -8.81 25.01
C ARG A 16 -7.71 -8.27 24.46
N LEU A 17 -6.58 -8.84 24.88
CA LEU A 17 -5.26 -8.48 24.36
C LEU A 17 -5.19 -8.70 22.85
N LYS A 18 -5.64 -9.87 22.39
CA LYS A 18 -5.71 -10.22 20.96
C LYS A 18 -6.53 -9.21 20.16
N ARG A 19 -7.73 -8.86 20.64
CA ARG A 19 -8.58 -7.86 19.96
C ARG A 19 -7.92 -6.48 19.91
N ALA A 20 -7.33 -6.01 21.02
CA ALA A 20 -6.64 -4.74 21.04
C ALA A 20 -5.45 -4.70 20.07
N ALA A 21 -4.69 -5.81 19.98
CA ALA A 21 -3.58 -5.96 19.05
C ALA A 21 -4.04 -5.95 17.58
N SER A 22 -5.14 -6.63 17.24
CA SER A 22 -5.72 -6.60 15.89
C SER A 22 -6.20 -5.20 15.51
N THR A 23 -6.96 -4.51 16.37
CA THR A 23 -7.42 -3.14 16.09
C THR A 23 -6.25 -2.18 15.89
N LEU A 24 -5.21 -2.26 16.72
CA LEU A 24 -4.03 -1.42 16.54
C LEU A 24 -3.29 -1.69 15.23
N ALA A 25 -3.21 -2.97 14.81
CA ALA A 25 -2.59 -3.34 13.54
C ALA A 25 -3.36 -2.78 12.35
N GLU A 26 -4.70 -2.84 12.39
CA GLU A 26 -5.59 -2.25 11.38
C GLU A 26 -5.44 -0.71 11.32
N ASP A 27 -5.44 -0.04 12.47
CA ASP A 27 -5.24 1.40 12.56
C ASP A 27 -3.87 1.83 12.01
N THR A 28 -2.83 1.04 12.30
CA THR A 28 -1.48 1.31 11.80
C THR A 28 -1.39 1.11 10.29
N GLN A 29 -2.03 0.07 9.73
CA GLN A 29 -2.07 -0.13 8.28
C GLN A 29 -2.78 1.03 7.56
N SER A 30 -3.84 1.54 8.17
CA SER A 30 -4.54 2.74 7.74
C SER A 30 -3.61 3.97 7.74
N LEU A 31 -2.88 4.23 8.83
CA LEU A 31 -1.91 5.31 8.92
C LEU A 31 -0.78 5.18 7.89
N VAL A 32 -0.22 3.99 7.73
CA VAL A 32 0.80 3.67 6.71
C VAL A 32 0.31 4.02 5.31
N SER A 33 -0.96 3.74 5.01
CA SER A 33 -1.56 4.08 3.72
C SER A 33 -1.61 5.60 3.51
N GLU A 34 -1.94 6.38 4.53
CA GLU A 34 -1.91 7.85 4.45
C GLU A 34 -0.48 8.40 4.31
N ILE A 35 0.50 7.80 5.01
CA ILE A 35 1.93 8.14 4.87
C ILE A 35 2.40 7.92 3.43
N LYS A 36 2.04 6.78 2.82
CA LYS A 36 2.39 6.48 1.42
C LYS A 36 1.79 7.49 0.44
N LYS A 37 0.55 7.93 0.67
CA LYS A 37 -0.06 9.01 -0.14
C LYS A 37 0.70 10.32 0.00
N ALA A 38 1.06 10.70 1.23
CA ALA A 38 1.85 11.90 1.50
C ALA A 38 3.23 11.82 0.83
N PHE A 39 3.86 10.64 0.85
CA PHE A 39 5.11 10.37 0.16
C PHE A 39 4.99 10.59 -1.35
N THR A 40 3.90 10.14 -1.99
CA THR A 40 3.63 10.44 -3.41
C THR A 40 3.50 11.94 -3.67
N MET A 41 2.87 12.69 -2.77
CA MET A 41 2.80 14.15 -2.91
C MET A 41 4.18 14.80 -2.81
N VAL A 42 5.01 14.36 -1.86
CA VAL A 42 6.39 14.83 -1.70
C VAL A 42 7.22 14.55 -2.96
N LYS A 43 7.05 13.38 -3.58
CA LYS A 43 7.65 13.05 -4.89
C LYS A 43 7.26 14.03 -5.98
N ASN A 44 5.96 14.33 -6.11
CA ASN A 44 5.49 15.24 -7.15
C ASN A 44 6.03 16.67 -6.95
N ILE A 45 6.08 17.13 -5.70
CA ILE A 45 6.68 18.43 -5.34
C ILE A 45 8.17 18.45 -5.71
N ALA A 46 8.91 17.38 -5.41
CA ALA A 46 10.32 17.28 -5.76
C ALA A 46 10.56 17.34 -7.28
N VAL A 47 9.70 16.69 -8.07
CA VAL A 47 9.72 16.78 -9.54
C VAL A 47 9.48 18.20 -10.03
N ASP A 48 8.53 18.92 -9.44
CA ASP A 48 8.25 20.32 -9.81
C ASP A 48 9.42 21.25 -9.44
N LEU A 49 10.01 21.08 -8.25
CA LEU A 49 11.20 21.83 -7.82
C LEU A 49 12.42 21.56 -8.71
N GLU A 50 12.58 20.32 -9.18
CA GLU A 50 13.67 19.95 -10.10
C GLU A 50 13.47 20.60 -11.49
N ARG A 51 12.23 20.76 -11.96
CA ARG A 51 11.92 21.53 -13.18
C ARG A 51 12.26 23.01 -13.03
N GLU A 52 12.07 23.56 -11.84
CA GLU A 52 12.44 24.94 -11.47
C GLU A 52 13.94 25.10 -11.15
N LYS A 53 14.72 24.01 -11.23
CA LYS A 53 16.16 23.95 -10.94
C LYS A 53 16.51 24.31 -9.49
N GLU A 54 15.60 24.08 -8.56
CA GLU A 54 15.82 24.30 -7.13
C GLU A 54 16.47 23.08 -6.44
N SER A 55 17.62 22.63 -6.95
CA SER A 55 18.25 21.37 -6.55
C SER A 55 18.61 21.28 -5.05
N THR A 56 18.78 22.41 -4.36
CA THR A 56 18.99 22.43 -2.89
C THR A 56 17.76 21.90 -2.16
N LYS A 57 16.55 22.36 -2.52
CA LYS A 57 15.30 21.93 -1.87
C LYS A 57 14.95 20.49 -2.23
N VAL A 58 15.31 20.05 -3.45
CA VAL A 58 15.15 18.65 -3.88
C VAL A 58 15.97 17.71 -2.97
N LYS A 59 17.23 18.03 -2.68
CA LYS A 59 18.06 17.22 -1.76
C LYS A 59 17.55 17.20 -0.32
N GLU A 60 16.99 18.31 0.15
CA GLU A 60 16.32 18.35 1.46
C GLU A 60 15.10 17.42 1.47
N LEU A 61 14.28 17.45 0.43
CA LEU A 61 13.13 16.54 0.28
C LEU A 61 13.54 15.08 0.15
N GLU A 62 14.62 14.75 -0.55
CA GLU A 62 15.18 13.39 -0.61
C GLU A 62 15.53 12.87 0.78
N THR A 63 16.21 13.69 1.59
CA THR A 63 16.57 13.33 2.96
C THR A 63 15.33 13.09 3.81
N LEU A 64 14.33 13.98 3.71
CA LEU A 64 13.07 13.84 4.44
C LEU A 64 12.26 12.64 3.97
N ALA A 65 12.30 12.30 2.68
CA ALA A 65 11.65 11.13 2.12
C ALA A 65 12.23 9.84 2.70
N VAL A 66 13.56 9.73 2.80
CA VAL A 66 14.24 8.59 3.45
C VAL A 66 13.81 8.43 4.90
N GLN A 67 13.78 9.53 5.67
CA GLN A 67 13.33 9.50 7.07
C GLN A 67 11.86 9.10 7.21
N LEU A 68 10.98 9.61 6.33
CA LEU A 68 9.56 9.27 6.33
C LEU A 68 9.34 7.79 6.00
N SER A 69 10.11 7.27 5.05
CA SER A 69 10.12 5.85 4.65
C SER A 69 10.55 4.94 5.81
N GLU A 70 11.66 5.25 6.48
CA GLU A 70 12.14 4.48 7.63
C GLU A 70 11.12 4.50 8.78
N SER A 71 10.51 5.66 9.06
CA SER A 71 9.46 5.79 10.06
C SER A 71 8.25 4.90 9.74
N CYS A 72 7.87 4.82 8.46
CA CYS A 72 6.78 3.97 7.98
C CYS A 72 7.07 2.48 8.23
N ASP A 73 8.28 2.01 7.92
CA ASP A 73 8.69 0.63 8.22
C ASP A 73 8.68 0.33 9.71
N ASN A 74 9.16 1.26 10.52
CA ASN A 74 9.15 1.09 11.97
C ASN A 74 7.72 0.97 12.51
N CYS A 75 6.76 1.76 12.00
CA CYS A 75 5.35 1.60 12.34
C CYS A 75 4.82 0.20 11.99
N ILE A 76 5.10 -0.30 10.78
CA ILE A 76 4.67 -1.64 10.33
C ILE A 76 5.27 -2.73 11.22
N ARG A 77 6.57 -2.66 11.51
CA ARG A 77 7.29 -3.62 12.36
C ARG A 77 6.76 -3.61 13.79
N HIS A 78 6.51 -2.43 14.36
CA HIS A 78 5.92 -2.31 15.70
C HIS A 78 4.50 -2.90 15.75
N ALA A 79 3.64 -2.57 14.78
CA ALA A 79 2.30 -3.15 14.70
C ALA A 79 2.34 -4.67 14.54
N SER A 80 3.27 -5.18 13.73
CA SER A 80 3.47 -6.62 13.54
C SER A 80 3.96 -7.30 14.82
N ALA A 81 4.90 -6.70 15.55
CA ALA A 81 5.36 -7.21 16.85
C ALA A 81 4.21 -7.28 17.86
N ILE A 82 3.39 -6.23 17.95
CA ILE A 82 2.23 -6.18 18.85
C ILE A 82 1.19 -7.22 18.44
N HIS A 83 0.94 -7.37 17.14
CA HIS A 83 0.01 -8.36 16.61
C HIS A 83 0.46 -9.79 16.92
N THR A 84 1.73 -10.11 16.69
CA THR A 84 2.31 -11.43 16.99
C THR A 84 2.24 -11.73 18.48
N VAL A 85 2.71 -10.82 19.33
CA VAL A 85 2.62 -10.97 20.79
C VAL A 85 1.18 -11.14 21.25
N GLY A 86 0.26 -10.31 20.74
CA GLY A 86 -1.15 -10.38 21.12
C GLY A 86 -1.85 -11.68 20.71
N ASN A 87 -1.42 -12.30 19.62
CA ASN A 87 -1.97 -13.57 19.13
C ASN A 87 -1.35 -14.81 19.80
N GLU A 88 -0.06 -14.77 20.09
CA GLU A 88 0.71 -15.90 20.61
C GLU A 88 0.73 -15.96 22.14
N TYR A 89 0.43 -14.85 22.82
CA TYR A 89 0.51 -14.79 24.28
C TYR A 89 -0.49 -15.72 24.97
N GLN A 90 0.05 -16.63 25.78
CA GLN A 90 -0.70 -17.45 26.72
C GLN A 90 -0.40 -17.01 28.15
N PRO A 91 -1.44 -16.73 28.98
CA PRO A 91 -1.23 -16.32 30.37
C PRO A 91 -0.53 -17.41 31.20
N THR A 92 0.67 -17.12 31.68
CA THR A 92 1.42 -17.99 32.59
C THR A 92 1.19 -17.58 34.05
N SER A 93 1.68 -18.38 35.01
CA SER A 93 1.65 -18.04 36.43
C SER A 93 2.68 -16.96 36.84
N GLU A 94 3.65 -16.67 35.97
CA GLU A 94 4.72 -15.70 36.23
C GLU A 94 4.40 -14.33 35.62
N PHE A 95 5.02 -13.28 36.15
CA PHE A 95 4.87 -11.92 35.63
C PHE A 95 5.54 -11.80 34.26
N THR A 96 4.79 -11.35 33.26
CA THR A 96 5.31 -11.13 31.90
C THR A 96 5.80 -9.69 31.74
N ASP A 97 7.06 -9.52 31.35
CA ASP A 97 7.58 -8.23 30.89
C ASP A 97 7.25 -8.03 29.40
N PHE A 98 6.08 -7.43 29.15
CA PHE A 98 5.62 -7.14 27.79
C PHE A 98 6.53 -6.18 27.03
N LYS A 99 7.24 -5.28 27.71
CA LYS A 99 8.15 -4.35 27.05
C LYS A 99 9.30 -5.13 26.43
N LYS A 100 9.95 -5.98 27.24
CA LYS A 100 11.05 -6.83 26.76
C LYS A 100 10.60 -7.75 25.62
N LEU A 101 9.44 -8.38 25.75
CA LEU A 101 8.88 -9.27 24.74
C LEU A 101 8.62 -8.56 23.40
N LEU A 102 8.06 -7.35 23.45
CA LEU A 102 7.80 -6.55 22.26
C LEU A 102 9.09 -6.03 21.62
N ASP A 103 10.05 -5.59 22.43
CA ASP A 103 11.35 -5.11 21.95
C ASP A 103 12.13 -6.25 21.26
N GLU A 104 12.14 -7.46 21.81
CA GLU A 104 12.75 -8.65 21.20
C GLU A 104 12.10 -8.98 19.84
N GLN A 105 10.78 -8.99 19.78
CA GLN A 105 10.05 -9.24 18.53
C GLN A 105 10.26 -8.13 17.50
N PHE A 106 10.34 -6.87 17.95
CA PHE A 106 10.65 -5.76 17.07
C PHE A 106 12.06 -5.86 16.50
N MET A 107 13.07 -6.20 17.31
CA MET A 107 14.45 -6.37 16.83
C MET A 107 14.56 -7.51 15.82
N LYS A 108 13.82 -8.61 16.05
CA LYS A 108 13.70 -9.70 15.08
C LYS A 108 13.11 -9.24 13.74
N LEU A 109 12.06 -8.41 13.78
CA LEU A 109 11.42 -7.86 12.58
C LEU A 109 12.23 -6.73 11.92
N LYS A 110 13.05 -6.01 12.69
CA LYS A 110 13.94 -4.95 12.19
C LYS A 110 15.11 -5.51 11.40
N ALA A 111 15.55 -6.73 11.71
CA ALA A 111 16.56 -7.44 10.94
C ALA A 111 16.08 -7.87 9.54
N MET A 112 14.76 -7.81 9.27
CA MET A 112 14.21 -8.08 7.95
C MET A 112 14.34 -6.86 7.03
N PRO A 113 14.69 -7.06 5.74
CA PRO A 113 14.87 -5.98 4.77
C PRO A 113 13.59 -5.15 4.59
N SER A 114 13.77 -3.85 4.33
CA SER A 114 12.66 -2.91 4.12
C SER A 114 11.97 -3.17 2.78
N GLN A 115 10.66 -2.93 2.72
CA GLN A 115 9.91 -2.88 1.46
C GLN A 115 9.81 -1.46 0.89
N ASN A 116 10.19 -0.45 1.67
CA ASN A 116 10.11 0.95 1.28
C ASN A 116 11.36 1.44 0.53
N ASP A 117 12.42 0.64 0.43
CA ASP A 117 13.57 0.91 -0.44
C ASP A 117 13.10 1.14 -1.89
N ARG A 118 12.06 0.43 -2.32
CA ARG A 118 11.39 0.64 -3.60
C ARG A 118 10.73 2.02 -3.73
N LEU A 119 10.11 2.53 -2.67
CA LEU A 119 9.45 3.85 -2.70
C LEU A 119 10.48 4.97 -2.83
N ILE A 120 11.62 4.83 -2.15
CA ILE A 120 12.75 5.76 -2.26
C ILE A 120 13.33 5.72 -3.66
N ARG A 121 13.53 4.54 -4.24
CA ARG A 121 14.00 4.40 -5.62
C ARG A 121 13.05 5.06 -6.62
N GLN A 122 11.74 4.82 -6.50
CA GLN A 122 10.74 5.50 -7.34
C GLN A 122 10.75 7.03 -7.20
N PHE A 123 11.03 7.53 -6.00
CA PHE A 123 11.21 8.96 -5.79
C PHE A 123 12.41 9.48 -6.57
N GLN A 124 13.57 8.84 -6.41
CA GLN A 124 14.83 9.23 -7.06
C GLN A 124 14.73 9.13 -8.59
N GLU A 125 14.17 8.04 -9.10
CA GLU A 125 13.93 7.84 -10.53
C GLU A 125 13.02 8.93 -11.12
N ALA A 126 11.96 9.32 -10.41
CA ALA A 126 11.05 10.36 -10.89
C ALA A 126 11.73 11.73 -11.00
N VAL A 127 12.58 12.07 -10.03
CA VAL A 127 13.40 13.29 -10.05
C VAL A 127 14.45 13.22 -11.17
N TRP A 128 15.17 12.09 -11.29
CA TRP A 128 16.18 11.86 -12.32
C TRP A 128 15.63 12.02 -13.75
N ASN A 129 14.45 11.44 -13.99
CA ASN A 129 13.77 11.46 -15.30
C ASN A 129 13.37 12.85 -15.79
N VAL A 130 13.40 13.88 -14.93
CA VAL A 130 13.11 15.27 -15.34
C VAL A 130 14.10 15.75 -16.40
N HIS A 131 15.38 15.41 -16.25
CA HIS A 131 16.45 15.85 -17.15
C HIS A 131 17.14 14.69 -17.90
N HIS A 132 16.90 13.44 -17.47
CA HIS A 132 17.62 12.25 -17.97
C HIS A 132 16.67 11.15 -18.46
N LYS A 133 15.51 11.53 -19.00
CA LYS A 133 14.47 10.58 -19.44
C LYS A 133 15.04 9.47 -20.34
N GLY A 134 14.90 8.23 -19.91
CA GLY A 134 15.36 7.04 -20.64
C GLY A 134 16.82 6.66 -20.42
N GLN A 135 17.55 7.37 -19.55
CA GLN A 135 18.86 6.95 -19.06
C GLN A 135 18.70 6.22 -17.73
N PRO A 136 19.46 5.12 -17.50
CA PRO A 136 19.48 4.44 -16.21
C PRO A 136 20.01 5.37 -15.11
N MET A 137 19.58 5.16 -13.88
CA MET A 137 20.00 5.99 -12.75
C MET A 137 21.45 5.64 -12.38
N PRO A 138 22.30 6.61 -11.99
CA PRO A 138 23.69 6.31 -11.63
C PRO A 138 23.74 5.37 -10.41
N GLY A 139 24.45 4.24 -10.53
CA GLY A 139 24.62 3.26 -9.45
C GLY A 139 23.73 2.01 -9.52
N GLU A 140 23.01 1.78 -10.63
CA GLU A 140 22.22 0.56 -10.87
C GLU A 140 23.00 -0.62 -11.47
N GLU A 141 24.34 -0.50 -11.59
CA GLU A 141 25.17 -1.64 -11.96
C GLU A 141 25.33 -2.54 -10.71
N GLU A 142 24.72 -3.75 -10.77
CA GLU A 142 24.85 -4.89 -9.83
C GLU A 142 23.86 -5.03 -8.65
N GLU A 143 22.53 -4.90 -8.87
CA GLU A 143 21.55 -5.56 -7.98
C GLU A 143 20.96 -6.80 -8.68
N ASP A 144 21.48 -7.98 -8.34
CA ASP A 144 20.90 -9.28 -8.68
C ASP A 144 19.39 -9.27 -8.40
N ILE A 145 18.60 -9.57 -9.43
CA ILE A 145 17.14 -9.59 -9.38
C ILE A 145 16.68 -10.72 -8.45
N VAL A 146 16.56 -10.46 -7.15
CA VAL A 146 15.82 -11.34 -6.25
C VAL A 146 14.33 -11.10 -6.52
N MET A 147 13.75 -11.96 -7.36
CA MET A 147 12.31 -12.02 -7.64
C MET A 147 11.51 -12.36 -6.37
N THR A 148 11.31 -11.38 -5.49
CA THR A 148 10.27 -11.46 -4.46
C THR A 148 8.97 -10.95 -5.06
N SER A 149 8.06 -11.88 -5.38
CA SER A 149 6.71 -11.58 -5.89
C SER A 149 6.01 -10.57 -4.98
N THR A 150 6.03 -9.30 -5.35
CA THR A 150 5.36 -8.24 -4.60
C THR A 150 3.86 -8.32 -4.90
N GLN A 151 3.02 -8.58 -3.90
CA GLN A 151 1.57 -8.56 -4.08
C GLN A 151 1.11 -7.12 -4.30
N SER A 152 0.54 -6.82 -5.47
CA SER A 152 -0.07 -5.53 -5.77
C SER A 152 -1.23 -5.23 -4.82
N ASN A 153 -1.39 -3.98 -4.38
CA ASN A 153 -2.53 -3.55 -3.56
C ASN A 153 -3.89 -3.55 -4.32
N LEU A 154 -3.87 -3.88 -5.62
CA LEU A 154 -5.05 -4.00 -6.46
C LEU A 154 -5.83 -5.29 -6.11
N LEU A 155 -7.12 -5.14 -5.78
CA LEU A 155 -7.96 -6.28 -5.36
C LEU A 155 -8.32 -7.25 -6.50
N ASN A 156 -8.17 -6.82 -7.74
CA ASN A 156 -8.44 -7.65 -8.91
C ASN A 156 -7.28 -7.53 -9.91
N VAL A 157 -7.11 -8.56 -10.74
CA VAL A 157 -6.10 -8.57 -11.83
C VAL A 157 -6.74 -8.25 -13.18
N LYS A 158 -8.02 -8.60 -13.32
CA LYS A 158 -8.85 -8.34 -14.51
C LYS A 158 -10.09 -7.55 -14.14
N CYS A 159 -10.58 -6.72 -15.06
CA CYS A 159 -11.89 -6.12 -14.94
C CYS A 159 -12.97 -7.23 -14.94
N PRO A 160 -13.85 -7.30 -13.93
CA PRO A 160 -14.86 -8.36 -13.83
C PRO A 160 -15.96 -8.30 -14.89
N LEU A 161 -16.07 -7.17 -15.60
CA LEU A 161 -17.10 -6.96 -16.62
C LEU A 161 -16.54 -7.09 -18.04
N SER A 162 -15.40 -6.45 -18.33
CA SER A 162 -14.78 -6.51 -19.67
C SER A 162 -13.82 -7.68 -19.84
N GLY A 163 -13.35 -8.29 -18.73
CA GLY A 163 -12.34 -9.35 -18.76
C GLY A 163 -10.91 -8.88 -19.09
N LYS A 164 -10.73 -7.62 -19.47
CA LYS A 164 -9.42 -7.02 -19.76
C LYS A 164 -8.55 -6.99 -18.50
N MET A 165 -7.23 -7.11 -18.69
CA MET A 165 -6.28 -6.89 -17.60
C MET A 165 -6.39 -5.44 -17.11
N ILE A 166 -6.21 -5.22 -15.81
CA ILE A 166 -6.28 -3.84 -15.27
C ILE A 166 -5.22 -2.93 -15.90
N THR A 167 -4.05 -3.50 -16.19
CA THR A 167 -2.96 -2.81 -16.90
C THR A 167 -3.34 -2.33 -18.30
N ASP A 168 -4.42 -2.84 -18.89
CA ASP A 168 -4.80 -2.55 -20.28
C ASP A 168 -6.09 -1.72 -20.36
N LEU A 169 -6.61 -1.26 -19.22
CA LEU A 169 -7.80 -0.43 -19.17
C LEU A 169 -7.47 0.98 -19.64
N ALA A 170 -8.28 1.51 -20.55
CA ALA A 170 -8.14 2.88 -21.05
C ALA A 170 -8.63 3.89 -20.01
N GLU A 171 -9.77 3.60 -19.37
CA GLU A 171 -10.33 4.44 -18.31
C GLU A 171 -10.66 3.57 -17.08
N PRO A 172 -9.66 3.23 -16.25
CA PRO A 172 -9.88 2.47 -15.03
C PRO A 172 -10.65 3.32 -14.02
N VAL A 173 -11.76 2.78 -13.50
CA VAL A 173 -12.56 3.45 -12.47
C VAL A 173 -12.77 2.54 -11.28
N ARG A 174 -12.78 3.14 -10.09
CA ARG A 174 -13.23 2.50 -8.86
C ARG A 174 -14.20 3.43 -8.13
N ARG A 175 -14.90 2.89 -7.14
CA ARG A 175 -15.88 3.67 -6.39
C ARG A 175 -15.14 4.66 -5.47
N CYS A 176 -15.41 5.94 -5.65
CA CYS A 176 -14.85 7.06 -4.90
C CYS A 176 -15.87 7.56 -3.88
N CYS A 177 -15.36 7.88 -2.68
CA CYS A 177 -16.16 8.49 -1.64
C CYS A 177 -16.57 9.91 -2.10
N THR A 178 -17.87 10.22 -2.10
CA THR A 178 -18.50 11.43 -2.70
C THR A 178 -18.00 12.78 -2.19
N VAL A 179 -17.09 12.79 -1.22
CA VAL A 179 -16.48 13.98 -0.63
C VAL A 179 -15.32 14.55 -1.45
N LEU A 180 -14.74 13.78 -2.38
CA LEU A 180 -13.70 14.31 -3.29
C LEU A 180 -14.27 15.16 -4.45
N SER A 181 -15.59 15.30 -4.59
CA SER A 181 -16.20 16.20 -5.58
C SER A 181 -16.25 17.68 -5.13
N PHE A 182 -15.80 18.00 -3.91
CA PHE A 182 -15.68 19.37 -3.40
C PHE A 182 -14.23 19.86 -3.41
N VAL A 183 -13.52 19.69 -4.54
CA VAL A 183 -12.27 20.44 -4.77
C VAL A 183 -12.66 21.86 -5.14
N GLY A 184 -12.96 22.70 -4.14
CA GLY A 184 -13.37 24.08 -4.38
C GLY A 184 -13.68 24.95 -3.16
N HIS A 185 -13.73 24.40 -1.93
CA HIS A 185 -13.93 25.23 -0.74
C HIS A 185 -12.83 25.02 0.32
N PRO A 186 -12.27 26.09 0.90
CA PRO A 186 -11.31 26.00 1.98
C PRO A 186 -12.10 25.83 3.28
N PHE A 187 -12.30 24.60 3.75
CA PHE A 187 -12.89 24.38 5.07
C PHE A 187 -11.99 23.50 5.94
N GLN A 188 -11.20 24.18 6.76
CA GLN A 188 -10.35 23.61 7.80
C GLN A 188 -11.20 23.09 8.97
N SER A 189 -11.55 21.81 8.99
CA SER A 189 -12.00 21.21 10.25
C SER A 189 -11.62 19.74 10.36
N LYS A 190 -10.89 19.40 11.44
CA LYS A 190 -10.46 18.03 11.78
C LYS A 190 -11.63 17.06 11.96
N VAL A 191 -12.83 17.57 12.25
CA VAL A 191 -14.08 16.79 12.34
C VAL A 191 -14.56 16.29 10.96
N PHE A 192 -14.26 17.04 9.89
CA PHE A 192 -14.61 16.68 8.52
C PHE A 192 -13.76 15.49 8.04
N ALA A 193 -12.47 15.45 8.39
CA ALA A 193 -11.57 14.33 8.08
C ALA A 193 -11.99 13.01 8.74
N ILE A 194 -12.43 13.03 10.00
CA ILE A 194 -12.91 11.82 10.72
C ILE A 194 -14.22 11.30 10.11
N THR A 195 -15.11 12.19 9.66
CA THR A 195 -16.36 11.82 8.97
C THR A 195 -16.11 11.26 7.57
N ILE A 196 -15.11 11.79 6.85
CA ILE A 196 -14.62 11.29 5.55
C ILE A 196 -14.03 9.86 5.70
N PHE A 197 -13.25 9.62 6.76
CA PHE A 197 -12.60 8.34 7.02
C PHE A 197 -13.61 7.22 7.29
N LEU A 198 -14.64 7.49 8.09
CA LEU A 198 -15.70 6.51 8.40
C LEU A 198 -16.60 6.18 7.19
N LEU A 199 -16.76 7.11 6.24
CA LEU A 199 -17.57 6.88 5.03
C LEU A 199 -16.79 6.15 3.92
N CYS A 200 -15.48 6.33 3.81
CA CYS A 200 -14.64 5.68 2.79
C CYS A 200 -14.43 4.16 3.04
N SER A 201 -14.56 3.73 4.30
CA SER A 201 -14.49 2.31 4.69
C SER A 201 -15.72 1.47 4.25
N MET A 202 -16.76 2.13 3.71
CA MET A 202 -18.00 1.46 3.32
C MET A 202 -18.10 1.07 1.84
N ASP A 203 -17.11 1.38 1.00
CA ASP A 203 -17.15 1.10 -0.44
C ASP A 203 -16.23 -0.08 -0.84
N CYS A 204 -16.46 -0.69 -2.00
CA CYS A 204 -15.58 -1.74 -2.53
C CYS A 204 -14.45 -1.13 -3.38
N LYS A 205 -13.22 -1.62 -3.24
CA LYS A 205 -12.05 -1.17 -4.03
C LYS A 205 -11.87 -1.89 -5.37
N HIS A 206 -12.90 -2.58 -5.87
CA HIS A 206 -12.82 -3.27 -7.18
C HIS A 206 -12.74 -2.27 -8.33
N ILE A 207 -11.91 -2.61 -9.32
CA ILE A 207 -11.58 -1.76 -10.46
C ILE A 207 -12.28 -2.25 -11.72
N TYR A 208 -12.81 -1.32 -12.50
CA TYR A 208 -13.58 -1.58 -13.71
C TYR A 208 -13.10 -0.74 -14.89
N GLU A 209 -13.32 -1.23 -16.10
CA GLU A 209 -13.36 -0.39 -17.30
C GLU A 209 -14.60 0.50 -17.21
N LYS A 210 -14.44 1.82 -17.37
CA LYS A 210 -15.51 2.81 -17.25
C LYS A 210 -16.71 2.52 -18.13
N GLU A 211 -16.49 2.23 -19.41
CA GLU A 211 -17.57 1.94 -20.36
C GLU A 211 -18.38 0.70 -19.94
N ALA A 212 -17.68 -0.36 -19.55
CA ALA A 212 -18.31 -1.63 -19.17
C ALA A 212 -19.14 -1.49 -17.88
N VAL A 213 -18.63 -0.77 -16.88
CA VAL A 213 -19.36 -0.57 -15.62
C VAL A 213 -20.52 0.40 -15.77
N ILE A 214 -20.42 1.41 -16.63
CA ILE A 214 -21.52 2.32 -16.94
C ILE A 214 -22.66 1.54 -17.63
N ALA A 215 -22.33 0.67 -18.59
CA ALA A 215 -23.32 -0.20 -19.23
C ALA A 215 -23.97 -1.21 -18.26
N TYR A 216 -23.24 -1.66 -17.25
CA TYR A 216 -23.76 -2.56 -16.22
C TYR A 216 -24.73 -1.86 -15.24
N LEU A 217 -24.60 -0.55 -15.04
CA LEU A 217 -25.42 0.23 -14.12
C LEU A 217 -26.79 0.59 -14.73
N PRO A 218 -27.85 0.68 -13.90
CA PRO A 218 -29.17 1.09 -14.37
C PRO A 218 -29.17 2.58 -14.74
N GLN A 219 -29.80 2.90 -15.88
CA GLN A 219 -29.86 4.27 -16.42
C GLN A 219 -30.63 5.26 -15.53
N ASN A 220 -31.49 4.75 -14.63
CA ASN A 220 -32.34 5.58 -13.76
C ASN A 220 -31.62 6.16 -12.53
N GLY A 221 -30.29 6.12 -12.47
CA GLY A 221 -29.50 6.59 -11.31
C GLY A 221 -29.56 5.68 -10.07
N ASN A 222 -30.24 4.54 -10.19
CA ASN A 222 -30.35 3.56 -9.11
C ASN A 222 -29.00 2.88 -8.80
N LYS A 223 -28.85 2.42 -7.56
CA LYS A 223 -27.69 1.62 -7.16
C LYS A 223 -27.84 0.16 -7.60
N LYS A 224 -26.76 -0.47 -8.05
CA LYS A 224 -26.70 -1.91 -8.39
C LYS A 224 -25.57 -2.58 -7.65
N GLN A 225 -25.74 -3.81 -7.21
CA GLN A 225 -24.70 -4.52 -6.46
C GLN A 225 -23.45 -4.74 -7.31
N CYS A 226 -22.28 -4.66 -6.67
CA CYS A 226 -20.99 -5.05 -7.20
C CYS A 226 -21.07 -6.46 -7.83
N CYS A 227 -20.50 -6.63 -9.03
CA CYS A 227 -20.58 -7.91 -9.75
C CYS A 227 -19.57 -8.95 -9.26
N ILE A 228 -18.65 -8.58 -8.36
CA ILE A 228 -17.76 -9.54 -7.70
C ILE A 228 -18.58 -10.40 -6.74
N ALA A 229 -18.52 -11.71 -6.93
CA ALA A 229 -19.16 -12.69 -6.06
C ALA A 229 -18.76 -12.47 -4.60
N GLY A 230 -19.74 -12.44 -3.70
CA GLY A 230 -19.53 -12.23 -2.27
C GLY A 230 -19.30 -10.77 -1.85
N CYS A 231 -19.22 -9.81 -2.78
CA CYS A 231 -19.13 -8.40 -2.42
C CYS A 231 -20.52 -7.82 -2.09
N PRO A 232 -20.78 -7.34 -0.85
CA PRO A 232 -22.09 -6.83 -0.45
C PRO A 232 -22.35 -5.37 -0.89
N LYS A 233 -21.43 -4.77 -1.67
CA LYS A 233 -21.38 -3.32 -1.87
C LYS A 233 -22.18 -2.84 -3.09
N PHE A 234 -22.73 -1.64 -2.91
CA PHE A 234 -23.34 -0.71 -3.86
C PHE A 234 -22.42 -0.23 -5.01
N LEU A 235 -22.84 -0.18 -6.28
CA LEU A 235 -22.25 0.63 -7.37
C LEU A 235 -23.26 1.70 -7.84
N GLN A 236 -22.76 2.89 -8.19
CA GLN A 236 -23.53 4.06 -8.66
C GLN A 236 -22.66 4.87 -9.62
N ALA A 237 -23.24 5.36 -10.73
CA ALA A 237 -22.47 5.98 -11.82
C ALA A 237 -21.67 7.21 -11.36
N HIS A 238 -22.33 8.12 -10.64
CA HIS A 238 -21.70 9.36 -10.14
C HIS A 238 -20.59 9.13 -9.10
N ARG A 239 -20.42 7.90 -8.60
CA ARG A 239 -19.38 7.55 -7.63
C ARG A 239 -18.24 6.79 -8.25
N LEU A 240 -18.27 6.48 -9.54
CA LEU A 240 -17.16 5.82 -10.21
C LEU A 240 -16.20 6.88 -10.72
N VAL A 241 -14.99 6.90 -10.16
CA VAL A 241 -13.97 7.90 -10.49
C VAL A 241 -12.67 7.17 -10.78
N CYS A 242 -11.92 7.71 -11.74
CA CYS A 242 -10.51 7.40 -11.89
C CYS A 242 -9.74 8.35 -10.97
N ASP A 243 -9.46 7.92 -9.74
CA ASP A 243 -8.68 8.75 -8.82
C ASP A 243 -7.18 8.69 -9.17
N PRO A 244 -6.41 9.75 -8.89
CA PRO A 244 -4.98 9.79 -9.23
C PRO A 244 -4.13 8.67 -8.61
N PHE A 245 -4.57 8.10 -7.48
CA PHE A 245 -3.85 6.98 -6.86
C PHE A 245 -4.09 5.66 -7.61
N LEU A 246 -5.30 5.44 -8.15
CA LEU A 246 -5.58 4.27 -8.97
C LEU A 246 -4.67 4.18 -10.19
N LEU A 247 -4.45 5.30 -10.89
CA LEU A 247 -3.54 5.32 -12.04
C LEU A 247 -2.11 5.00 -11.62
N THR A 248 -1.64 5.58 -10.51
CA THR A 248 -0.32 5.29 -9.96
C THR A 248 -0.16 3.81 -9.63
N GLU A 249 -1.13 3.19 -8.95
CA GLU A 249 -1.10 1.76 -8.59
C GLU A 249 -1.09 0.85 -9.83
N ILE A 250 -1.78 1.25 -10.91
CA ILE A 250 -1.80 0.50 -12.19
C ILE A 250 -0.48 0.66 -12.92
N ASP A 251 0.10 1.86 -12.95
CA ASP A 251 1.40 2.12 -13.56
C ASP A 251 2.52 1.37 -12.82
N GLU A 252 2.46 1.31 -11.49
CA GLU A 252 3.36 0.47 -10.69
C GLU A 252 3.29 -1.01 -11.08
N LEU A 253 2.08 -1.53 -11.32
CA LEU A 253 1.89 -2.91 -11.76
C LEU A 253 2.42 -3.14 -13.19
N ARG A 254 2.26 -2.16 -14.09
CA ARG A 254 2.83 -2.22 -15.45
C ARG A 254 4.36 -2.28 -15.40
N SER A 255 5.00 -1.42 -14.61
CA SER A 255 6.46 -1.40 -14.48
C SER A 255 7.00 -2.71 -13.91
N MET A 256 6.31 -3.31 -12.94
CA MET A 256 6.70 -4.64 -12.41
C MET A 256 6.63 -5.74 -13.46
N ASN A 257 5.57 -5.77 -14.27
CA ASN A 257 5.42 -6.78 -15.32
C ASN A 257 6.52 -6.63 -16.36
N GLN A 258 6.86 -5.39 -16.76
CA GLN A 258 7.97 -5.14 -17.69
C GLN A 258 9.33 -5.61 -17.15
N GLN A 259 9.61 -5.37 -15.86
CA GLN A 259 10.84 -5.86 -15.23
C GLN A 259 10.88 -7.40 -15.15
N THR A 260 9.73 -8.05 -14.92
CA THR A 260 9.62 -9.51 -14.90
C THR A 260 9.87 -10.11 -16.30
N GLU A 261 9.30 -9.50 -17.33
CA GLU A 261 9.49 -9.93 -18.73
C GLU A 261 10.95 -9.74 -19.19
N GLN A 262 11.61 -8.65 -18.76
CA GLN A 262 13.03 -8.42 -19.06
C GLN A 262 13.96 -9.42 -18.36
N ALA A 263 13.69 -9.75 -17.09
CA ALA A 263 14.47 -10.75 -16.36
C ALA A 263 14.36 -12.16 -16.95
N GLN A 264 13.23 -12.50 -17.57
CA GLN A 264 13.02 -13.78 -18.24
C GLN A 264 13.69 -13.90 -19.61
N ASN A 265 14.18 -12.78 -20.18
CA ASN A 265 14.77 -12.73 -21.51
C ASN A 265 16.31 -12.66 -21.50
N VAL A 266 16.95 -13.05 -20.37
CA VAL A 266 18.41 -13.24 -20.32
C VAL A 266 18.73 -14.54 -21.06
N GLU A 267 19.26 -14.42 -22.28
CA GLU A 267 19.77 -15.55 -23.05
C GLU A 267 20.97 -16.18 -22.32
N ASP A 268 20.86 -17.47 -22.04
CA ASP A 268 21.91 -18.30 -21.46
C ASP A 268 23.04 -18.48 -22.49
N PHE A 269 24.16 -17.76 -22.31
CA PHE A 269 25.37 -17.88 -23.12
C PHE A 269 26.40 -18.87 -22.53
N THR A 270 25.98 -19.87 -21.74
CA THR A 270 26.89 -20.96 -21.34
C THR A 270 27.02 -22.04 -22.43
N GLY A 271 27.41 -21.62 -23.64
CA GLY A 271 27.98 -22.50 -24.64
C GLY A 271 29.42 -22.79 -24.25
N LEU A 272 29.67 -23.90 -23.58
CA LEU A 272 31.03 -24.43 -23.42
C LEU A 272 31.54 -24.81 -24.82
N ASP A 273 32.50 -24.04 -25.33
CA ASP A 273 33.34 -24.46 -26.45
C ASP A 273 34.23 -25.62 -25.97
N ASP A 274 33.70 -26.83 -26.03
CA ASP A 274 34.48 -28.06 -26.00
C ASP A 274 35.00 -28.32 -27.43
N GLU A 275 36.17 -27.77 -27.78
CA GLU A 275 36.93 -28.20 -28.97
C GLU A 275 38.41 -28.47 -28.61
N ASP A 276 38.72 -29.78 -28.56
CA ASP A 276 39.97 -30.53 -28.81
C ASP A 276 41.35 -30.05 -28.31
#